data_AF-A0A2E7ACD5-F1
#
_entry.id   AF-A0A2E7ACD5-F1
#
_cell.length_a   1.000
_cell.length_b   1.000
_cell.length_c   1.000
_cell.angle_alpha   90.00
_cell.angle_beta   90.00
_cell.angle_gamma   90.00
#
_symmetry.space_group_name_H-M   'P 1'
#
loop_
_entity.id
_entity.type
_entity.pdbx_description
1 polymer ?
#
loop_
_entity_poly.entity_id
_entity_poly.type
_entity_poly.pdbx_seq_one_letter_code
_entity_poly.pdbx_strand_id
1 'polypeptide(L)'
;MRTICLAIAMMVIMSFSQVSLSEQMPSDFHTVSEIGDAPDSLWGQTEFDYTYQVIFVSFEIFGNFSDNDSIDVFALKVGSENGTRVGITTNSTASFQILSLNQTDWTIDDSISAKSTSFGEGEYYYGEMNLSMGHHAIRIEKLDVGDGLMNYSFKLVDLGPVVPDEDSFEDLSGLFSDFYLFAGFLMLLPLLIVLWWNRGEVLGRRSSMLKIEDHERRRLGKLRERLVEADSTEESDKAVIESALRQLNDSTWEAVVSDWGQPLIRHLTRQIEICAWRISGTGGTLLVGIRIGSESWELAAIRIHSPEGSGASIGEVSPAHLFHGDEVFLDTLAPRSTIFLRISVVGEPSVLGFHLSGVVGGDPMAAVPMRSIRWEEE
;
A
#
# COMPACT_ATOMS: atom_id res chain seq x y z
N MET A 1 -17.82 28.46 19.01
CA MET A 1 -18.30 27.95 17.70
C MET A 1 -18.44 26.42 17.78
N ARG A 2 -19.49 25.92 18.45
CA ARG A 2 -19.65 24.48 18.72
C ARG A 2 -21.07 23.95 18.42
N THR A 3 -21.90 24.73 17.74
CA THR A 3 -23.33 24.42 17.56
C THR A 3 -23.80 24.40 16.11
N ILE A 4 -22.89 24.46 15.12
CA ILE A 4 -23.26 24.48 13.68
C ILE A 4 -23.05 23.11 13.00
N CYS A 5 -22.29 22.19 13.60
CA CYS A 5 -21.95 20.90 12.94
C CYS A 5 -23.03 19.81 13.01
N LEU A 6 -24.13 19.99 13.76
CA LEU A 6 -25.11 18.91 13.98
C LEU A 6 -26.31 18.94 13.03
N ALA A 7 -26.53 20.05 12.30
CA ALA A 7 -27.67 20.19 11.39
C ALA A 7 -27.43 19.57 9.99
N ILE A 8 -26.17 19.39 9.59
CA ILE A 8 -25.82 18.93 8.23
C ILE A 8 -25.87 17.39 8.13
N ALA A 9 -25.71 16.67 9.24
CA ALA A 9 -25.73 15.21 9.25
C ALA A 9 -27.15 14.59 9.13
N MET A 10 -28.21 15.35 9.37
CA MET A 10 -29.58 14.82 9.40
C MET A 10 -30.33 14.97 8.06
N MET A 11 -29.77 15.70 7.09
CA MET A 11 -30.43 15.98 5.80
C MET A 11 -30.05 15.01 4.67
N VAL A 12 -29.08 14.11 4.88
CA VAL A 12 -28.57 13.19 3.85
C VAL A 12 -29.26 11.81 3.88
N ILE A 13 -30.05 11.50 4.91
CA ILE A 13 -30.63 10.16 5.10
C ILE A 13 -32.01 10.01 4.41
N MET A 14 -32.61 11.08 3.87
CA MET A 14 -33.99 11.05 3.33
C MET A 14 -34.12 10.96 1.81
N SER A 15 -33.05 10.76 1.04
CA SER A 15 -33.11 10.79 -0.43
C SER A 15 -32.99 9.43 -1.13
N PHE A 16 -32.98 8.31 -0.41
CA PHE A 16 -32.97 6.98 -1.01
C PHE A 16 -34.25 6.20 -0.65
N SER A 17 -35.37 6.59 -1.25
CA SER A 17 -36.59 5.79 -1.28
C SER A 17 -36.74 5.24 -2.70
N GLN A 18 -36.52 3.93 -2.84
CA GLN A 18 -36.55 3.24 -4.12
C GLN A 18 -37.96 3.17 -4.69
N VAL A 19 -38.09 3.51 -5.96
CA VAL A 19 -39.24 3.17 -6.80
C VAL A 19 -39.15 1.67 -7.09
N SER A 20 -40.12 0.89 -6.59
CA SER A 20 -40.34 -0.48 -7.04
C SER A 20 -41.47 -0.46 -8.06
N LEU A 21 -41.17 -0.81 -9.30
CA LEU A 21 -42.17 -1.13 -10.32
C LEU A 21 -42.03 -2.63 -10.61
N SER A 22 -42.96 -3.43 -10.11
CA SER A 22 -43.09 -4.85 -10.48
C SER A 22 -44.14 -4.97 -11.58
N GLU A 23 -43.72 -5.22 -12.83
CA GLU A 23 -44.64 -5.65 -13.87
C GLU A 23 -44.86 -7.17 -13.78
N GLN A 24 -46.13 -7.56 -13.79
CA GLN A 24 -46.61 -8.92 -13.61
C GLN A 24 -46.74 -9.59 -14.98
N MET A 25 -46.06 -10.72 -15.22
CA MET A 25 -46.14 -11.48 -16.48
C MET A 25 -47.55 -12.10 -16.68
N PRO A 26 -48.09 -12.14 -17.93
CA PRO A 26 -49.41 -12.71 -18.21
C PRO A 26 -49.45 -14.24 -18.13
N SER A 27 -50.64 -14.78 -17.87
CA SER A 27 -50.88 -16.10 -17.25
C SER A 27 -51.58 -17.14 -18.13
N ASP A 28 -51.31 -17.23 -19.43
CA ASP A 28 -51.86 -18.30 -20.28
C ASP A 28 -50.78 -18.86 -21.22
N PHE A 29 -50.19 -20.01 -20.85
CA PHE A 29 -49.32 -20.82 -21.72
C PHE A 29 -50.10 -22.00 -22.28
N HIS A 30 -49.91 -22.28 -23.57
CA HIS A 30 -50.42 -23.51 -24.16
C HIS A 30 -49.46 -24.67 -23.86
N THR A 31 -49.97 -25.74 -23.25
CA THR A 31 -49.19 -26.94 -22.94
C THR A 31 -49.19 -27.90 -24.12
N VAL A 32 -48.00 -28.33 -24.55
CA VAL A 32 -47.79 -29.31 -25.61
C VAL A 32 -46.84 -30.40 -25.11
N SER A 33 -47.18 -31.66 -25.35
CA SER A 33 -46.25 -32.77 -25.13
C SER A 33 -45.47 -33.05 -26.40
N GLU A 34 -44.24 -33.50 -26.22
CA GLU A 34 -43.40 -34.03 -27.27
C GLU A 34 -44.12 -35.10 -28.11
N ILE A 35 -43.91 -35.07 -29.43
CA ILE A 35 -44.46 -36.04 -30.38
C ILE A 35 -43.38 -37.06 -30.73
N GLY A 36 -43.36 -38.19 -30.02
CA GLY A 36 -42.33 -39.21 -30.20
C GLY A 36 -41.10 -38.93 -29.35
N ASP A 37 -39.91 -39.18 -29.92
CA ASP A 37 -38.59 -38.94 -29.33
C ASP A 37 -37.91 -37.86 -30.17
N ALA A 38 -37.35 -36.83 -29.53
CA ALA A 38 -36.69 -35.75 -30.24
C ALA A 38 -35.33 -36.23 -30.81
N PRO A 39 -34.86 -35.64 -31.92
CA PRO A 39 -33.56 -35.99 -32.45
C PRO A 39 -32.41 -35.63 -31.51
N ASP A 40 -31.38 -36.46 -31.50
CA ASP A 40 -30.16 -36.33 -30.69
C ASP A 40 -29.09 -35.36 -31.27
N SER A 41 -29.34 -34.86 -32.48
CA SER A 41 -28.37 -34.12 -33.27
C SER A 41 -28.99 -32.90 -33.96
N LEU A 42 -28.22 -31.82 -34.04
CA LEU A 42 -28.59 -30.61 -34.81
C LEU A 42 -28.62 -30.93 -36.31
N TRP A 43 -29.53 -30.30 -37.06
CA TRP A 43 -29.59 -30.50 -38.50
C TRP A 43 -28.29 -30.02 -39.18
N GLY A 44 -27.86 -30.77 -40.20
CA GLY A 44 -26.64 -30.51 -40.94
C GLY A 44 -26.81 -29.40 -42.00
N GLN A 45 -25.72 -29.13 -42.73
CA GLN A 45 -25.60 -28.04 -43.73
C GLN A 45 -26.56 -28.15 -44.95
N THR A 46 -27.35 -29.21 -45.06
CA THR A 46 -28.03 -29.57 -46.33
C THR A 46 -29.55 -29.49 -46.33
N GLU A 47 -30.23 -29.20 -45.20
CA GLU A 47 -31.61 -28.64 -45.09
C GLU A 47 -32.26 -28.97 -43.74
N PHE A 48 -33.22 -28.13 -43.32
CA PHE A 48 -34.11 -28.36 -42.17
C PHE A 48 -35.20 -29.38 -42.57
N ASP A 49 -35.21 -30.57 -41.96
CA ASP A 49 -36.13 -31.68 -42.28
C ASP A 49 -37.35 -31.74 -41.33
N TYR A 50 -38.40 -32.47 -41.72
CA TYR A 50 -39.64 -32.70 -40.97
C TYR A 50 -39.47 -33.59 -39.74
N THR A 51 -38.28 -34.13 -39.49
CA THR A 51 -37.95 -34.93 -38.30
C THR A 51 -37.85 -34.09 -37.03
N TYR A 52 -37.64 -32.79 -37.17
CA TYR A 52 -37.56 -31.87 -36.02
C TYR A 52 -38.92 -31.31 -35.65
N GLN A 53 -39.24 -31.37 -34.37
CA GLN A 53 -40.45 -30.77 -33.84
C GLN A 53 -40.28 -29.24 -33.81
N VAL A 54 -41.09 -28.54 -34.61
CA VAL A 54 -41.09 -27.07 -34.65
C VAL A 54 -41.93 -26.52 -33.50
N ILE A 55 -41.27 -25.78 -32.62
CA ILE A 55 -41.86 -25.14 -31.45
C ILE A 55 -41.85 -23.61 -31.60
N PHE A 56 -42.75 -22.97 -30.85
CA PHE A 56 -42.96 -21.53 -30.85
C PHE A 56 -42.84 -20.99 -29.42
N VAL A 57 -42.58 -19.70 -29.31
CA VAL A 57 -42.68 -18.97 -28.03
C VAL A 57 -44.12 -18.98 -27.52
N SER A 58 -44.30 -18.83 -26.20
CA SER A 58 -45.57 -18.89 -25.46
C SER A 58 -46.16 -20.29 -25.28
N PHE A 59 -45.34 -21.34 -25.44
CA PHE A 59 -45.69 -22.73 -25.16
C PHE A 59 -44.89 -23.30 -23.98
N GLU A 60 -45.53 -24.21 -23.24
CA GLU A 60 -44.88 -25.07 -22.26
C GLU A 60 -44.77 -26.48 -22.86
N ILE A 61 -43.55 -27.00 -22.92
CA ILE A 61 -43.23 -28.27 -23.56
C ILE A 61 -42.82 -29.28 -22.51
N PHE A 62 -43.40 -30.49 -22.60
CA PHE A 62 -43.07 -31.64 -21.76
C PHE A 62 -42.47 -32.74 -22.64
N GLY A 63 -41.28 -33.21 -22.27
CA GLY A 63 -40.58 -34.29 -22.95
C GLY A 63 -39.92 -35.24 -21.96
N ASN A 64 -39.27 -36.28 -22.47
CA ASN A 64 -38.63 -37.31 -21.65
C ASN A 64 -37.40 -37.90 -22.32
N PHE A 65 -36.32 -38.05 -21.55
CA PHE A 65 -35.16 -38.83 -21.99
C PHE A 65 -35.46 -40.32 -21.83
N SER A 66 -35.40 -41.08 -22.92
CA SER A 66 -35.50 -42.54 -22.90
C SER A 66 -34.24 -43.21 -22.34
N ASP A 67 -34.25 -44.54 -22.08
CA ASP A 67 -33.18 -45.22 -21.33
C ASP A 67 -31.78 -45.15 -21.98
N ASN A 68 -31.68 -44.84 -23.28
CA ASN A 68 -30.40 -44.69 -24.00
C ASN A 68 -30.31 -43.33 -24.71
N ASP A 69 -31.10 -42.37 -24.26
CA ASP A 69 -31.14 -41.01 -24.78
C ASP A 69 -30.67 -40.02 -23.71
N SER A 70 -29.92 -39.02 -24.17
CA SER A 70 -29.25 -38.04 -23.32
C SER A 70 -29.33 -36.63 -23.89
N ILE A 71 -29.75 -36.46 -25.15
CA ILE A 71 -29.75 -35.18 -25.84
C ILE A 71 -31.03 -35.09 -26.67
N ASP A 72 -31.81 -34.05 -26.42
CA ASP A 72 -32.98 -33.72 -27.23
C ASP A 72 -32.79 -32.37 -27.91
N VAL A 73 -33.10 -32.31 -29.21
CA VAL A 73 -33.00 -31.08 -30.01
C VAL A 73 -34.36 -30.70 -30.60
N PHE A 74 -34.85 -29.52 -30.21
CA PHE A 74 -36.07 -28.92 -30.75
C PHE A 74 -35.76 -27.76 -31.69
N ALA A 75 -36.62 -27.56 -32.70
CA ALA A 75 -36.51 -26.45 -33.63
C ALA A 75 -37.42 -25.30 -33.22
N LEU A 76 -36.85 -24.18 -32.78
CA LEU A 76 -37.57 -22.96 -32.43
C LEU A 76 -37.75 -22.07 -33.66
N LYS A 77 -39.00 -21.74 -34.02
CA LYS A 77 -39.29 -20.82 -35.13
C LYS A 77 -39.66 -19.42 -34.60
N VAL A 78 -38.89 -18.41 -35.01
CA VAL A 78 -39.13 -17.00 -34.74
C VAL A 78 -39.71 -16.33 -35.98
N GLY A 79 -40.95 -15.86 -35.89
CA GLY A 79 -41.69 -15.24 -36.99
C GLY A 79 -41.60 -13.72 -37.08
N SER A 80 -40.95 -13.06 -36.12
CA SER A 80 -40.81 -11.60 -36.08
C SER A 80 -39.69 -11.14 -37.03
N GLU A 81 -39.98 -10.22 -37.95
CA GLU A 81 -38.99 -9.67 -38.90
C GLU A 81 -37.81 -8.96 -38.20
N ASN A 82 -38.07 -8.32 -37.05
CA ASN A 82 -37.04 -7.64 -36.25
C ASN A 82 -36.37 -8.56 -35.22
N GLY A 83 -36.60 -9.87 -35.32
CA GLY A 83 -36.23 -10.81 -34.28
C GLY A 83 -37.08 -10.66 -33.02
N THR A 84 -36.84 -11.56 -32.07
CA THR A 84 -37.54 -11.60 -30.78
C THR A 84 -36.55 -11.97 -29.69
N ARG A 85 -36.66 -11.35 -28.51
CA ARG A 85 -35.95 -11.83 -27.33
C ARG A 85 -36.73 -13.00 -26.74
N VAL A 86 -36.09 -14.17 -26.67
CA VAL A 86 -36.71 -15.40 -26.19
C VAL A 86 -36.10 -15.78 -24.85
N GLY A 87 -36.95 -15.99 -23.86
CA GLY A 87 -36.60 -16.53 -22.55
C GLY A 87 -36.96 -18.01 -22.45
N ILE A 88 -36.09 -18.83 -21.87
CA ILE A 88 -36.39 -20.19 -21.45
C ILE A 88 -36.46 -20.25 -19.92
N THR A 89 -37.53 -20.83 -19.39
CA THR A 89 -37.73 -21.06 -17.95
C THR A 89 -38.02 -22.52 -17.70
N THR A 90 -37.32 -23.14 -16.77
CA THR A 90 -37.51 -24.54 -16.41
C THR A 90 -37.22 -24.80 -14.94
N ASN A 91 -37.90 -25.78 -14.38
CA ASN A 91 -37.67 -26.33 -13.03
C ASN A 91 -37.00 -27.71 -13.08
N SER A 92 -36.66 -28.20 -14.27
CA SER A 92 -35.97 -29.48 -14.45
C SER A 92 -34.47 -29.33 -14.18
N THR A 93 -33.83 -30.43 -13.75
CA THR A 93 -32.39 -30.49 -13.49
C THR A 93 -31.56 -30.79 -14.74
N ALA A 94 -32.17 -30.92 -15.91
CA ALA A 94 -31.46 -31.04 -17.18
C ALA A 94 -30.78 -29.72 -17.59
N SER A 95 -29.74 -29.78 -18.43
CA SER A 95 -29.13 -28.60 -19.01
C SER A 95 -29.92 -28.15 -20.22
N PHE A 96 -30.36 -26.88 -20.24
CA PHE A 96 -31.09 -26.30 -21.36
C PHE A 96 -30.26 -25.22 -22.02
N GLN A 97 -30.15 -25.28 -23.34
CA GLN A 97 -29.37 -24.34 -24.14
C GLN A 97 -30.20 -23.84 -25.32
N ILE A 98 -30.24 -22.53 -25.51
CA ILE A 98 -30.78 -21.92 -26.73
C ILE A 98 -29.60 -21.67 -27.66
N LEU A 99 -29.71 -22.10 -28.92
CA LEU A 99 -28.70 -21.95 -29.96
C LEU A 99 -29.21 -21.00 -31.04
N SER A 100 -28.53 -19.87 -31.21
CA SER A 100 -28.73 -18.97 -32.35
C SER A 100 -28.04 -19.59 -33.55
N LEU A 101 -28.75 -19.63 -34.67
CA LEU A 101 -28.29 -20.30 -35.89
C LEU A 101 -28.34 -19.30 -37.03
N ASN A 102 -27.29 -19.33 -37.85
CA ASN A 102 -27.27 -18.59 -39.09
C ASN A 102 -28.21 -19.26 -40.10
N GLN A 103 -29.12 -18.49 -40.68
CA GLN A 103 -30.18 -19.00 -41.56
C GLN A 103 -29.67 -19.44 -42.95
N THR A 104 -28.39 -19.22 -43.25
CA THR A 104 -27.79 -19.52 -44.56
C THR A 104 -26.99 -20.83 -44.55
N ASP A 105 -26.22 -21.07 -43.49
CA ASP A 105 -25.31 -22.21 -43.36
C ASP A 105 -25.57 -23.08 -42.11
N TRP A 106 -26.54 -22.70 -41.27
CA TRP A 106 -26.95 -23.38 -40.04
C TRP A 106 -25.84 -23.51 -38.99
N THR A 107 -24.78 -22.69 -39.08
CA THR A 107 -23.76 -22.66 -38.03
C THR A 107 -24.29 -21.96 -36.78
N ILE A 108 -23.77 -22.35 -35.62
CA ILE A 108 -24.13 -21.73 -34.33
C ILE A 108 -23.43 -20.38 -34.24
N ASP A 109 -24.22 -19.30 -34.27
CA ASP A 109 -23.73 -17.92 -34.12
C ASP A 109 -23.49 -17.57 -32.65
N ASP A 110 -24.40 -18.00 -31.78
CA ASP A 110 -24.34 -17.76 -30.33
C ASP A 110 -25.12 -18.86 -29.57
N SER A 111 -24.81 -19.03 -28.29
CA SER A 111 -25.49 -20.00 -27.43
C SER A 111 -25.56 -19.53 -25.98
N ILE A 112 -26.73 -19.63 -25.37
CA ILE A 112 -26.93 -19.38 -23.93
C ILE A 112 -27.43 -20.63 -23.23
N SER A 113 -26.82 -20.96 -22.10
CA SER A 113 -27.34 -21.98 -21.19
C SER A 113 -28.23 -21.36 -20.11
N ALA A 114 -29.34 -22.00 -19.78
CA ALA A 114 -30.17 -21.60 -18.65
C ALA A 114 -29.39 -21.77 -17.34
N LYS A 115 -29.39 -20.73 -16.50
CA LYS A 115 -28.66 -20.71 -15.22
C LYS A 115 -29.62 -20.69 -14.05
N SER A 116 -29.23 -21.33 -12.95
CA SER A 116 -29.98 -21.28 -11.69
C SER A 116 -30.16 -19.82 -11.26
N THR A 117 -31.41 -19.42 -11.11
CA THR A 117 -31.81 -18.09 -10.65
C THR A 117 -32.87 -18.27 -9.57
N SER A 118 -32.70 -17.59 -8.43
CA SER A 118 -33.67 -17.59 -7.35
C SER A 118 -34.51 -16.32 -7.41
N PHE A 119 -35.80 -16.43 -7.74
CA PHE A 119 -36.76 -15.33 -7.63
C PHE A 119 -38.00 -15.84 -6.88
N GLY A 120 -38.26 -15.26 -5.71
CA GLY A 120 -39.31 -15.74 -4.80
C GLY A 120 -38.94 -17.05 -4.08
N GLU A 121 -39.94 -17.89 -3.79
CA GLU A 121 -39.82 -19.14 -3.01
C GLU A 121 -39.57 -20.40 -3.87
N GLY A 122 -38.65 -20.34 -4.85
CA GLY A 122 -38.28 -21.52 -5.63
C GLY A 122 -37.00 -21.36 -6.44
N GLU A 123 -36.30 -22.47 -6.69
CA GLU A 123 -35.18 -22.55 -7.64
C GLU A 123 -35.73 -22.87 -9.03
N TYR A 124 -35.38 -22.05 -10.01
CA TYR A 124 -35.66 -22.32 -11.42
C TYR A 124 -34.45 -21.90 -12.27
N TYR A 125 -34.34 -22.48 -13.46
CA TYR A 125 -33.32 -22.15 -14.43
C TYR A 125 -33.91 -21.18 -15.45
N TYR A 126 -33.19 -20.09 -15.70
CA TYR A 126 -33.58 -19.05 -16.66
C TYR A 126 -32.43 -18.72 -17.59
N GLY A 127 -32.75 -18.54 -18.87
CA GLY A 127 -31.81 -18.04 -19.89
C GLY A 127 -32.56 -17.18 -20.90
N GLU A 128 -31.92 -16.13 -21.39
CA GLU A 128 -32.50 -15.25 -22.40
C GLU A 128 -31.51 -15.05 -23.56
N MET A 129 -32.05 -14.98 -24.78
CA MET A 129 -31.26 -14.71 -25.97
C MET A 129 -32.05 -13.87 -26.97
N ASN A 130 -31.35 -12.99 -27.67
CA ASN A 130 -31.90 -12.29 -28.82
C ASN A 130 -31.79 -13.21 -30.05
N LEU A 131 -32.94 -13.55 -30.65
CA LEU A 131 -33.01 -14.41 -31.82
C LEU A 131 -33.46 -13.61 -33.04
N SER A 132 -32.83 -13.86 -34.18
CA SER A 132 -33.23 -13.27 -35.46
C SER A 132 -34.46 -13.98 -36.04
N MET A 133 -35.02 -13.44 -37.12
CA MET A 133 -36.10 -14.11 -37.84
C MET A 133 -35.58 -15.43 -38.44
N GLY A 134 -36.23 -16.56 -38.15
CA GLY A 134 -35.82 -17.84 -38.71
C GLY A 134 -36.01 -19.05 -37.80
N HIS A 135 -35.25 -20.11 -38.08
CA HIS A 135 -35.23 -21.34 -37.30
C HIS A 135 -33.96 -21.40 -36.45
N HIS A 136 -34.14 -21.65 -35.16
CA HIS A 136 -33.11 -21.77 -34.13
C HIS A 136 -33.28 -23.10 -33.41
N ALA A 137 -32.31 -23.50 -32.60
CA ALA A 137 -32.37 -24.79 -31.92
C ALA A 137 -32.42 -24.60 -30.40
N ILE A 138 -33.11 -25.52 -29.73
CA ILE A 138 -33.02 -25.71 -28.29
C ILE A 138 -32.44 -27.08 -28.06
N ARG A 139 -31.29 -27.12 -27.39
CA ARG A 139 -30.62 -28.35 -27.00
C ARG A 139 -30.85 -28.59 -25.52
N ILE A 140 -31.34 -29.78 -25.20
CA ILE A 140 -31.56 -30.23 -23.83
C ILE A 140 -30.64 -31.42 -23.60
N GLU A 141 -29.90 -31.41 -22.50
CA GLU A 141 -28.93 -32.44 -22.18
C GLU A 141 -29.12 -32.96 -20.77
N LYS A 142 -29.17 -34.29 -20.63
CA LYS A 142 -29.24 -34.97 -19.35
C LYS A 142 -27.88 -34.88 -18.64
N LEU A 143 -27.84 -34.25 -17.48
CA LEU A 143 -26.60 -34.04 -16.70
C LEU A 143 -26.20 -35.24 -15.83
N ASP A 144 -27.13 -36.17 -15.56
CA ASP A 144 -26.88 -37.36 -14.74
C ASP A 144 -26.66 -38.61 -15.61
N VAL A 145 -25.67 -39.43 -15.25
CA VAL A 145 -25.26 -40.65 -15.97
C VAL A 145 -26.09 -41.87 -15.53
N GLY A 146 -27.11 -41.67 -14.69
CA GLY A 146 -27.99 -42.74 -14.24
C GLY A 146 -28.90 -43.27 -15.36
N ASP A 147 -28.92 -44.59 -15.54
CA ASP A 147 -29.91 -45.28 -16.38
C ASP A 147 -31.30 -45.11 -15.75
N GLY A 148 -32.18 -44.40 -16.46
CA GLY A 148 -33.54 -44.16 -16.03
C GLY A 148 -34.22 -43.03 -16.80
N LEU A 149 -35.51 -43.24 -17.06
CA LEU A 149 -36.40 -42.27 -17.69
C LEU A 149 -36.46 -40.96 -16.88
N MET A 150 -36.08 -39.86 -17.51
CA MET A 150 -36.07 -38.52 -16.89
C MET A 150 -37.00 -37.60 -17.66
N ASN A 151 -38.10 -37.20 -17.02
CA ASN A 151 -39.02 -36.22 -17.59
C ASN A 151 -38.47 -34.81 -17.40
N TYR A 152 -38.69 -33.96 -18.39
CA TYR A 152 -38.36 -32.54 -18.30
C TYR A 152 -39.52 -31.68 -18.80
N SER A 153 -39.57 -30.44 -18.32
CA SER A 153 -40.53 -29.44 -18.77
C SER A 153 -39.87 -28.07 -18.88
N PHE A 154 -40.15 -27.34 -19.95
CA PHE A 154 -39.65 -25.98 -20.12
C PHE A 154 -40.69 -25.08 -20.77
N LYS A 155 -40.60 -23.79 -20.45
CA LYS A 155 -41.46 -22.72 -20.97
C LYS A 155 -40.64 -21.78 -21.82
N LEU A 156 -41.15 -21.45 -23.00
CA LEU A 156 -40.58 -20.41 -23.84
C LEU A 156 -41.41 -19.15 -23.75
N VAL A 157 -40.79 -18.05 -23.35
CA VAL A 157 -41.43 -16.75 -23.15
C VAL A 157 -40.97 -15.80 -24.24
N ASP A 158 -41.92 -15.15 -24.90
CA ASP A 158 -41.64 -13.98 -25.73
C ASP A 158 -41.44 -12.77 -24.80
N LEU A 159 -40.21 -12.25 -24.77
CA LEU A 159 -39.83 -11.10 -23.94
C LEU A 159 -39.94 -9.78 -24.72
N GLY A 160 -40.44 -9.80 -25.95
CA GLY A 160 -40.62 -8.64 -26.81
C GLY A 160 -39.62 -8.55 -27.96
N PRO A 161 -39.68 -7.46 -28.76
CA PRO A 161 -38.79 -7.25 -29.88
C PRO A 161 -37.34 -7.16 -29.40
N VAL A 162 -36.39 -7.52 -30.27
CA VAL A 162 -34.98 -7.22 -30.03
C VAL A 162 -34.87 -5.70 -29.99
N VAL A 163 -34.77 -5.16 -28.78
CA VAL A 163 -34.32 -3.78 -28.60
C VAL A 163 -32.86 -3.83 -29.03
N PRO A 164 -32.46 -3.16 -30.13
CA PRO A 164 -31.06 -3.03 -30.43
C PRO A 164 -30.42 -2.46 -29.17
N ASP A 165 -29.37 -3.11 -28.66
CA ASP A 165 -28.49 -2.42 -27.72
C ASP A 165 -28.09 -1.15 -28.44
N GLU A 166 -28.68 -0.03 -28.06
CA GLU A 166 -28.14 1.25 -28.48
C GLU A 166 -26.75 1.25 -27.85
N ASP A 167 -25.74 0.96 -28.67
CA ASP A 167 -24.32 1.12 -28.36
C ASP A 167 -23.97 2.57 -27.91
N SER A 168 -24.96 3.44 -27.69
CA SER A 168 -24.81 4.60 -26.82
C SER A 168 -24.80 4.14 -25.37
N PHE A 169 -23.62 3.73 -24.90
CA PHE A 169 -23.30 3.85 -23.49
C PHE A 169 -23.67 5.27 -23.04
N GLU A 170 -24.71 5.40 -22.21
CA GLU A 170 -24.99 6.67 -21.55
C GLU A 170 -23.83 6.96 -20.61
N ASP A 171 -23.14 8.07 -20.84
CA ASP A 171 -22.05 8.51 -19.97
C ASP A 171 -22.62 8.98 -18.63
N LEU A 172 -22.75 8.04 -17.70
CA LEU A 172 -23.17 8.27 -16.33
C LEU A 172 -21.99 8.63 -15.40
N SER A 173 -20.78 8.84 -15.93
CA SER A 173 -19.62 9.25 -15.12
C SER A 173 -19.88 10.53 -14.32
N GLY A 174 -20.74 11.41 -14.86
CA GLY A 174 -21.14 12.66 -14.24
C GLY A 174 -22.07 12.52 -13.04
N LEU A 175 -22.82 11.42 -12.92
CA LEU A 175 -23.90 11.27 -11.92
C LEU A 175 -23.40 11.35 -10.47
N PHE A 176 -22.15 10.94 -10.24
CA PHE A 176 -21.51 10.93 -8.92
C PHE A 176 -20.38 11.95 -8.79
N SER A 177 -20.29 12.94 -9.69
CA SER A 177 -19.23 13.97 -9.65
C SER A 177 -19.14 14.67 -8.29
N ASP A 178 -20.28 15.02 -7.71
CA ASP A 178 -20.35 15.67 -6.39
C ASP A 178 -19.85 14.74 -5.26
N PHE A 179 -20.15 13.45 -5.35
CA PHE A 179 -19.64 12.45 -4.42
C PHE A 179 -18.14 12.28 -4.56
N TYR A 180 -17.61 12.19 -5.78
CA TYR A 180 -16.17 12.06 -6.02
C TYR A 180 -15.39 13.29 -5.54
N LEU A 181 -15.93 14.49 -5.75
CA LEU A 181 -15.33 15.73 -5.25
C LEU A 181 -15.28 15.75 -3.71
N PHE A 182 -16.38 15.34 -3.07
CA PHE A 182 -16.47 15.24 -1.62
C PHE A 182 -15.51 14.18 -1.05
N ALA A 183 -15.52 12.97 -1.63
CA ALA A 183 -14.66 11.88 -1.22
C ALA A 183 -13.17 12.23 -1.43
N GLY A 184 -12.84 12.92 -2.52
CA GLY A 184 -11.50 13.44 -2.78
C GLY A 184 -11.04 14.42 -1.71
N PHE A 185 -11.88 15.39 -1.32
CA PHE A 185 -11.57 16.31 -0.22
C PHE A 185 -11.41 15.56 1.12
N LEU A 186 -12.28 14.59 1.40
CA LEU A 186 -12.22 13.77 2.60
C LEU A 186 -10.92 12.95 2.67
N MET A 187 -10.48 12.38 1.55
CA MET A 187 -9.20 11.67 1.47
C MET A 187 -7.97 12.58 1.63
N LEU A 188 -8.09 13.88 1.33
CA LEU A 188 -7.03 14.85 1.55
C LEU A 188 -6.95 15.37 2.99
N LEU A 189 -7.98 15.18 3.82
CA LEU A 189 -7.98 15.66 5.22
C LEU A 189 -6.81 15.14 6.06
N PRO A 190 -6.45 13.84 6.04
CA PRO A 190 -5.27 13.34 6.75
C PRO A 190 -3.98 14.06 6.34
N LEU A 191 -3.82 14.32 5.04
CA LEU A 191 -2.68 15.08 4.51
C LEU A 191 -2.69 16.53 5.00
N LEU A 192 -3.86 17.19 5.00
CA LEU A 192 -3.99 18.56 5.51
C LEU A 192 -3.63 18.66 7.01
N ILE A 193 -3.99 17.65 7.81
CA ILE A 193 -3.62 17.57 9.22
C ILE A 193 -2.10 17.45 9.39
N VAL A 194 -1.47 16.55 8.61
CA VAL A 194 0.00 16.37 8.62
C VAL A 194 0.70 17.66 8.17
N LEU A 195 0.22 18.31 7.11
CA LEU A 195 0.75 19.59 6.64
C LEU A 195 0.55 20.71 7.65
N TRP A 196 -0.56 20.71 8.39
CA TRP A 196 -0.82 21.68 9.43
C TRP A 196 0.11 21.49 10.64
N TRP A 197 0.28 20.25 11.11
CA TRP A 197 1.23 19.94 12.18
C TRP A 197 2.66 20.22 11.74
N ASN A 198 3.02 19.86 10.50
CA ASN A 198 4.35 20.06 9.95
C ASN A 198 4.52 21.36 9.14
N ARG A 199 3.67 22.37 9.42
CA ARG A 199 3.71 23.66 8.70
C ARG A 199 5.03 24.42 8.91
N GLY A 200 5.79 24.07 9.95
CA GLY A 200 7.10 24.64 10.23
C GLY A 200 8.18 24.16 9.26
N GLU A 201 8.21 22.87 8.94
CA GLU A 201 9.21 22.28 8.05
C GLU A 201 8.79 22.39 6.57
N VAL A 202 7.50 22.19 6.25
CA VAL A 202 7.02 22.14 4.86
C VAL A 202 6.81 23.52 4.24
N LEU A 203 6.31 24.50 5.00
CA LEU A 203 5.95 25.81 4.48
C LEU A 203 7.10 26.84 4.53
N GLY A 204 8.31 26.41 4.90
CA GLY A 204 9.49 27.26 4.85
C GLY A 204 9.36 28.55 5.66
N ARG A 205 8.51 28.58 6.71
CA ARG A 205 8.47 29.69 7.68
C ARG A 205 9.66 29.58 8.64
N ARG A 206 10.84 29.60 8.02
CA ARG A 206 12.19 29.77 8.54
C ARG A 206 12.30 30.99 9.48
N SER A 207 11.35 31.93 9.53
CA SER A 207 11.54 33.19 10.27
C SER A 207 11.69 33.06 11.80
N SER A 208 10.97 32.16 12.47
CA SER A 208 11.09 31.98 13.93
C SER A 208 12.20 30.99 14.30
N MET A 209 12.37 29.92 13.52
CA MET A 209 13.45 28.94 13.72
C MET A 209 14.81 29.52 13.30
N LEU A 210 14.93 30.29 12.22
CA LEU A 210 16.19 31.01 11.89
C LEU A 210 16.60 31.98 12.98
N LYS A 211 15.66 32.66 13.67
CA LYS A 211 16.04 33.54 14.78
C LYS A 211 16.58 32.76 15.99
N ILE A 212 16.03 31.58 16.25
CA ILE A 212 16.53 30.68 17.31
C ILE A 212 17.88 30.10 16.87
N GLU A 213 17.98 29.60 15.65
CA GLU A 213 19.19 29.02 15.05
C GLU A 213 20.31 30.05 14.91
N ASP A 214 20.03 31.29 14.53
CA ASP A 214 21.03 32.38 14.47
C ASP A 214 21.51 32.76 15.88
N HIS A 215 20.62 32.74 16.88
CA HIS A 215 21.01 33.00 18.27
C HIS A 215 21.84 31.85 18.85
N GLU A 216 21.45 30.61 18.58
CA GLU A 216 22.17 29.40 18.98
C GLU A 216 23.53 29.31 18.27
N ARG A 217 23.60 29.55 16.96
CA ARG A 217 24.86 29.65 16.19
C ARG A 217 25.78 30.74 16.72
N ARG A 218 25.26 31.94 17.03
CA ARG A 218 26.09 33.00 17.65
C ARG A 218 26.59 32.60 19.03
N ARG A 219 25.80 31.84 19.80
CA ARG A 219 26.22 31.33 21.11
C ARG A 219 27.29 30.25 20.97
N LEU A 220 27.11 29.29 20.06
CA LEU A 220 28.05 28.21 19.78
C LEU A 220 29.36 28.75 19.20
N GLY A 221 29.30 29.70 18.25
CA GLY A 221 30.50 30.36 17.72
C GLY A 221 31.32 31.07 18.80
N LYS A 222 30.66 31.73 19.78
CA LYS A 222 31.33 32.31 20.95
C LYS A 222 31.93 31.27 21.89
N LEU A 223 31.28 30.10 22.04
CA LEU A 223 31.81 29.00 22.84
C LEU A 223 33.05 28.39 22.16
N ARG A 224 33.02 28.25 20.83
CA ARG A 224 34.16 27.83 20.03
C ARG A 224 35.33 28.79 20.15
N GLU A 225 35.08 30.09 19.99
CA GLU A 225 36.10 31.14 20.13
C GLU A 225 36.76 31.08 21.51
N ARG A 226 35.97 30.94 22.59
CA ARG A 226 36.50 30.79 23.95
C ARG A 226 37.32 29.53 24.15
N LEU A 227 36.92 28.40 23.56
CA LEU A 227 37.68 27.15 23.64
C LEU A 227 39.01 27.24 22.88
N VAL A 228 39.03 27.91 21.73
CA VAL A 228 40.23 28.17 20.94
C VAL A 228 41.17 29.16 21.65
N GLU A 229 40.63 30.26 22.16
CA GLU A 229 41.41 31.29 22.87
C GLU A 229 42.02 30.74 24.16
N ALA A 230 41.25 29.95 24.93
CA ALA A 230 41.74 29.27 26.12
C ALA A 230 42.85 28.24 25.81
N ASP A 231 42.90 27.70 24.60
CA ASP A 231 43.96 26.78 24.18
C ASP A 231 45.28 27.51 23.86
N SER A 232 45.20 28.76 23.39
CA SER A 232 46.36 29.58 23.02
C SER A 232 47.07 30.26 24.20
N THR A 233 46.44 30.29 25.37
CA THR A 233 47.00 30.90 26.58
C THR A 233 47.32 29.80 27.60
N GLU A 234 48.60 29.54 27.85
CA GLU A 234 49.07 28.48 28.78
C GLU A 234 48.55 28.64 30.23
N GLU A 235 47.97 29.80 30.56
CA GLU A 235 47.43 30.17 31.88
C GLU A 235 45.89 30.21 31.94
N SER A 236 45.17 29.61 30.98
CA SER A 236 43.70 29.71 30.96
C SER A 236 43.00 28.93 32.09
N ASP A 237 41.98 29.56 32.66
CA ASP A 237 41.13 29.01 33.72
C ASP A 237 40.48 27.69 33.23
N LYS A 238 40.92 26.54 33.75
CA LYS A 238 40.28 25.22 33.50
C LYS A 238 38.77 25.25 33.71
N ALA A 239 38.30 26.11 34.62
CA ALA A 239 36.88 26.36 34.87
C ALA A 239 36.13 26.94 33.66
N VAL A 240 36.77 27.76 32.83
CA VAL A 240 36.20 28.33 31.59
C VAL A 240 36.06 27.25 30.52
N ILE A 241 37.09 26.43 30.32
CA ILE A 241 37.06 25.29 29.38
C ILE A 241 35.96 24.31 29.80
N GLU A 242 35.91 23.94 31.08
CA GLU A 242 34.91 23.02 31.59
C GLU A 242 33.49 23.58 31.47
N SER A 243 33.29 24.86 31.78
CA SER A 243 32.00 25.53 31.61
C SER A 243 31.56 25.57 30.14
N ALA A 244 32.49 25.81 29.21
CA ALA A 244 32.20 25.80 27.78
C ALA A 244 31.82 24.40 27.29
N LEU A 245 32.55 23.35 27.71
CA LEU A 245 32.24 21.95 27.37
C LEU A 245 30.90 21.50 27.96
N ARG A 246 30.59 21.86 29.21
CA ARG A 246 29.27 21.59 29.80
C ARG A 246 28.14 22.25 28.99
N GLN A 247 28.33 23.49 28.54
CA GLN A 247 27.36 24.17 27.69
C GLN A 247 27.21 23.52 26.31
N LEU A 248 28.26 22.88 25.78
CA LEU A 248 28.18 22.08 24.55
C LEU A 248 27.40 20.78 24.78
N ASN A 249 27.58 20.10 25.93
CA ASN A 249 26.82 18.90 26.28
C ASN A 249 25.30 19.17 26.33
N ASP A 250 24.90 20.36 26.79
CA ASP A 250 23.49 20.78 26.86
C ASP A 250 22.91 21.22 25.50
N SER A 251 23.74 21.39 24.48
CA SER A 251 23.33 21.86 23.15
C SER A 251 22.91 20.68 22.24
N THR A 252 22.12 20.97 21.20
CA THR A 252 21.72 19.92 20.25
C THR A 252 22.92 19.43 19.45
N TRP A 253 23.06 18.11 19.28
CA TRP A 253 24.20 17.50 18.59
C TRP A 253 24.37 18.04 17.17
N GLU A 254 23.27 18.18 16.45
CA GLU A 254 23.23 18.69 15.09
C GLU A 254 23.72 20.15 15.00
N ALA A 255 23.38 20.99 15.98
CA ALA A 255 23.83 22.38 16.02
C ALA A 255 25.35 22.46 16.28
N VAL A 256 25.88 21.64 17.19
CA VAL A 256 27.33 21.60 17.47
C VAL A 256 28.12 21.13 16.24
N VAL A 257 27.69 20.03 15.59
CA VAL A 257 28.34 19.55 14.36
C VAL A 257 28.26 20.60 13.24
N SER A 258 27.15 21.34 13.14
CA SER A 258 27.01 22.42 12.15
C SER A 258 27.93 23.61 12.42
N ASP A 259 28.18 23.97 13.68
CA ASP A 259 28.99 25.13 14.06
C ASP A 259 30.50 24.85 13.97
N TRP A 260 30.92 23.65 14.40
CA TRP A 260 32.31 23.20 14.33
C TRP A 260 32.73 22.74 12.92
N GLY A 261 31.76 22.53 12.03
CA GLY A 261 32.00 22.10 10.66
C GLY A 261 32.32 20.61 10.54
N GLN A 262 32.90 20.21 9.41
CA GLN A 262 33.18 18.80 9.13
C GLN A 262 34.24 18.25 10.10
N PRO A 263 33.92 17.21 10.90
CA PRO A 263 34.89 16.59 11.79
C PRO A 263 35.96 15.82 11.00
N LEU A 264 37.16 15.72 11.56
CA LEU A 264 38.27 14.94 11.01
C LEU A 264 37.96 13.44 11.02
N ILE A 265 37.29 12.99 12.09
CA ILE A 265 36.75 11.64 12.20
C ILE A 265 35.26 11.73 12.50
N ARG A 266 34.47 10.96 11.76
CA ARG A 266 33.08 10.68 12.06
C ARG A 266 32.83 9.20 11.98
N HIS A 267 32.37 8.61 13.07
CA HIS A 267 31.96 7.22 13.12
C HIS A 267 30.55 7.15 13.68
N LEU A 268 29.61 6.66 12.86
CA LEU A 268 28.21 6.54 13.22
C LEU A 268 27.81 5.07 13.18
N THR A 269 27.22 4.60 14.27
CA THR A 269 26.59 3.29 14.40
C THR A 269 25.17 3.46 14.95
N ARG A 270 24.44 2.35 15.10
CA ARG A 270 23.10 2.36 15.72
C ARG A 270 23.14 2.86 17.18
N GLN A 271 24.22 2.59 17.90
CA GLN A 271 24.32 2.82 19.34
C GLN A 271 25.21 4.00 19.71
N ILE A 272 26.09 4.46 18.81
CA ILE A 272 27.01 5.54 19.11
C ILE A 272 27.41 6.35 17.88
N GLU A 273 27.60 7.66 18.07
CA GLU A 273 28.29 8.54 17.14
C GLU A 273 29.51 9.18 17.81
N ILE A 274 30.68 9.06 17.17
CA ILE A 274 31.94 9.66 17.62
C ILE A 274 32.39 10.66 16.55
N CYS A 275 32.61 11.91 16.97
CA CYS A 275 33.15 12.97 16.14
C CYS A 275 34.42 13.54 16.78
N ALA A 276 35.46 13.78 15.98
CA ALA A 276 36.69 14.44 16.45
C ALA A 276 37.03 15.65 15.58
N TRP A 277 37.34 16.77 16.22
CA TRP A 277 37.78 18.02 15.59
C TRP A 277 39.14 18.42 16.17
N ARG A 278 40.01 18.98 15.33
CA ARG A 278 41.24 19.64 15.81
C ARG A 278 40.89 21.06 16.21
N ILE A 279 41.34 21.48 17.39
CA ILE A 279 41.21 22.87 17.83
C ILE A 279 42.43 23.62 17.26
N SER A 280 42.19 24.70 16.52
CA SER A 280 43.26 25.49 15.91
C SER A 280 44.00 26.30 16.99
N GLY A 281 45.25 25.94 17.29
CA GLY A 281 46.07 26.58 18.32
C GLY A 281 47.46 25.92 18.43
N THR A 282 48.33 26.47 19.28
CA THR A 282 49.62 25.85 19.64
C THR A 282 49.38 24.65 20.55
N GLY A 283 49.68 23.44 20.06
CA GLY A 283 49.80 22.25 20.91
C GLY A 283 48.66 21.24 20.79
N GLY A 284 48.61 20.50 19.68
CA GLY A 284 48.13 19.10 19.65
C GLY A 284 46.81 18.75 20.37
N THR A 285 45.82 19.63 20.39
CA THR A 285 44.55 19.42 21.10
C THR A 285 43.41 18.97 20.18
N LEU A 286 42.55 18.12 20.72
CA LEU A 286 41.39 17.55 20.04
C LEU A 286 40.12 17.80 20.86
N LEU A 287 39.07 18.21 20.18
CA LEU A 287 37.71 18.11 20.70
C LEU A 287 37.11 16.78 20.22
N VAL A 288 36.69 15.94 21.15
CA VAL A 288 36.01 14.68 20.88
C VAL A 288 34.58 14.76 21.41
N GLY A 289 33.61 14.65 20.51
CA GLY A 289 32.20 14.52 20.83
C GLY A 289 31.75 13.08 20.73
N ILE A 290 31.01 12.61 21.74
CA ILE A 290 30.46 11.26 21.82
C ILE A 290 28.96 11.38 22.08
N ARG A 291 28.14 10.84 21.17
CA ARG A 291 26.68 10.77 21.32
C ARG A 291 26.23 9.33 21.47
N ILE A 292 25.52 9.04 22.55
CA ILE A 292 24.98 7.71 22.87
C ILE A 292 23.56 7.55 22.34
N GLY A 293 23.28 6.38 21.79
CA GLY A 293 21.97 5.97 21.31
C GLY A 293 21.01 5.60 22.43
N SER A 294 20.18 4.58 22.22
CA SER A 294 19.11 4.21 23.16
C SER A 294 19.57 3.42 24.39
N GLU A 295 20.76 2.81 24.35
CA GLU A 295 21.28 1.91 25.38
C GLU A 295 22.46 2.57 26.10
N SER A 296 22.60 2.32 27.41
CA SER A 296 23.74 2.80 28.19
C SER A 296 25.02 2.06 27.80
N TRP A 297 26.14 2.76 27.89
CA TRP A 297 27.47 2.17 27.80
C TRP A 297 28.11 2.20 29.19
N GLU A 298 28.33 1.03 29.76
CA GLU A 298 28.97 0.85 31.07
C GLU A 298 30.46 0.57 30.91
N LEU A 299 31.28 0.97 31.89
CA LEU A 299 32.74 0.79 31.86
C LEU A 299 33.36 1.32 30.56
N ALA A 300 32.82 2.44 30.08
CA ALA A 300 33.22 3.04 28.83
C ALA A 300 34.62 3.66 28.96
N ALA A 301 35.47 3.41 27.98
CA ALA A 301 36.79 4.01 27.88
C ALA A 301 37.10 4.34 26.42
N ILE A 302 37.68 5.50 26.18
CA ILE A 302 38.15 5.93 24.87
C ILE A 302 39.67 5.93 24.83
N ARG A 303 40.21 5.18 23.88
CA ARG A 303 41.64 5.04 23.64
C ARG A 303 42.04 5.76 22.37
N ILE A 304 43.12 6.52 22.44
CA ILE A 304 43.78 7.17 21.33
C ILE A 304 45.04 6.39 21.03
N HIS A 305 45.29 5.99 19.79
CA HIS A 305 46.49 5.23 19.45
C HIS A 305 47.09 5.72 18.14
N SER A 306 48.39 5.47 17.93
CA SER A 306 49.01 5.68 16.63
C SER A 306 49.21 4.34 15.93
N PRO A 307 48.48 4.05 14.83
CA PRO A 307 48.64 2.79 14.10
C PRO A 307 50.07 2.55 13.58
N GLU A 308 50.86 3.61 13.40
CA GLU A 308 52.22 3.54 12.87
C GLU A 308 53.30 3.36 13.96
N GLY A 309 52.89 3.25 15.23
CA GLY A 309 53.78 2.90 16.35
C GLY A 309 54.53 4.08 16.98
N SER A 310 54.32 5.31 16.52
CA SER A 310 54.77 6.51 17.23
C SER A 310 54.00 6.68 18.54
N GLY A 311 54.71 6.95 19.64
CA GLY A 311 54.09 7.10 20.97
C GLY A 311 53.18 8.33 21.03
N ALA A 312 51.88 8.12 20.98
CA ALA A 312 50.87 9.12 21.35
C ALA A 312 50.43 8.84 22.79
N SER A 313 50.48 9.87 23.64
CA SER A 313 49.98 9.79 25.02
C SER A 313 49.07 10.97 25.31
N ILE A 314 48.25 10.84 26.33
CA ILE A 314 47.33 11.88 26.77
C ILE A 314 48.02 12.74 27.82
N GLY A 315 48.16 14.02 27.55
CA GLY A 315 48.72 14.99 28.50
C GLY A 315 47.67 15.51 29.47
N GLU A 316 46.51 15.89 28.94
CA GLU A 316 45.41 16.46 29.72
C GLU A 316 44.06 16.10 29.10
N VAL A 317 43.04 15.91 29.95
CA VAL A 317 41.64 15.75 29.54
C VAL A 317 40.77 16.76 30.30
N SER A 318 39.86 17.41 29.60
CA SER A 318 38.82 18.28 30.17
C SER A 318 37.44 17.89 29.63
N PRO A 319 36.37 17.79 30.45
CA PRO A 319 36.37 17.85 31.92
C PRO A 319 37.26 16.78 32.56
N ALA A 320 37.61 16.95 33.84
CA ALA A 320 38.54 16.05 34.50
C ALA A 320 38.01 14.60 34.53
N HIS A 321 38.66 13.73 33.75
CA HIS A 321 38.42 12.28 33.74
C HIS A 321 39.72 11.57 34.13
N LEU A 322 39.60 10.36 34.69
CA LEU A 322 40.76 9.51 34.90
C LEU A 322 41.29 9.09 33.53
N PHE A 323 42.60 9.22 33.32
CA PHE A 323 43.26 8.73 32.12
C PHE A 323 44.58 8.05 32.48
N HIS A 324 45.01 7.09 31.67
CA HIS A 324 46.29 6.40 31.84
C HIS A 324 46.93 6.15 30.48
N GLY A 325 48.12 6.73 30.27
CA GLY A 325 48.84 6.59 29.00
C GLY A 325 48.05 7.16 27.84
N ASP A 326 47.40 6.28 27.08
CA ASP A 326 46.69 6.58 25.83
C ASP A 326 45.16 6.37 25.93
N GLU A 327 44.64 6.09 27.14
CA GLU A 327 43.23 5.77 27.40
C GLU A 327 42.60 6.72 28.43
N VAL A 328 41.36 7.15 28.17
CA VAL A 328 40.51 7.94 29.06
C VAL A 328 39.31 7.11 29.51
N PHE A 329 39.09 7.04 30.82
CA PHE A 329 37.94 6.35 31.41
C PHE A 329 36.75 7.29 31.49
N LEU A 330 35.64 6.89 30.87
CA LEU A 330 34.38 7.64 30.80
C LEU A 330 33.31 7.12 31.77
N ASP A 331 33.59 6.02 32.47
CA ASP A 331 32.69 5.36 33.41
C ASP A 331 31.37 4.92 32.73
N THR A 332 30.24 5.49 33.10
CA THR A 332 28.92 5.09 32.59
C THR A 332 28.29 6.21 31.77
N LEU A 333 28.08 5.95 30.49
CA LEU A 333 27.44 6.88 29.56
C LEU A 333 25.95 6.59 29.48
N ALA A 334 25.14 7.56 29.91
CA ALA A 334 23.69 7.43 29.97
C ALA A 334 23.07 7.33 28.56
N PRO A 335 21.92 6.64 28.42
CA PRO A 335 21.22 6.55 27.15
C PRO A 335 20.79 7.96 26.70
N ARG A 336 20.91 8.23 25.40
CA ARG A 336 20.58 9.51 24.75
C ARG A 336 21.36 10.71 25.30
N SER A 337 22.53 10.48 25.87
CA SER A 337 23.42 11.54 26.34
C SER A 337 24.46 11.93 25.27
N THR A 338 25.00 13.14 25.43
CA THR A 338 26.09 13.68 24.63
C THR A 338 27.20 14.16 25.57
N ILE A 339 28.44 13.81 25.26
CA ILE A 339 29.62 14.21 26.04
C ILE A 339 30.67 14.78 25.09
N PHE A 340 31.23 15.93 25.45
CA PHE A 340 32.36 16.55 24.79
C PHE A 340 33.59 16.54 25.71
N LEU A 341 34.72 16.12 25.15
CA LEU A 341 36.02 16.02 25.80
C LEU A 341 37.03 16.83 25.01
N ARG A 342 37.79 17.71 25.68
CA ARG A 342 39.04 18.25 25.16
C ARG A 342 40.17 17.33 25.61
N ILE A 343 40.96 16.83 24.67
CA ILE A 343 42.09 15.94 24.92
C ILE A 343 43.36 16.59 24.33
N SER A 344 44.35 16.83 25.17
CA SER A 344 45.69 17.25 24.74
C SER A 344 46.55 16.01 24.48
N VAL A 345 47.08 15.90 23.27
CA VAL A 345 47.93 14.79 22.84
C VAL A 345 49.39 15.20 22.99
N VAL A 346 50.14 14.39 23.73
CA VAL A 346 51.59 14.54 23.94
C VAL A 346 52.32 13.52 23.07
N GLY A 347 53.30 14.01 22.32
CA GLY A 347 54.08 13.27 21.33
C GLY A 347 53.85 13.80 19.92
N GLU A 348 54.62 13.26 18.97
CA GLU A 348 54.53 13.60 17.54
C GLU A 348 54.07 12.37 16.74
N PRO A 349 52.83 11.88 16.92
CA PRO A 349 52.34 10.80 16.08
C PRO A 349 52.18 11.29 14.65
N SER A 350 52.47 10.46 13.65
CA SER A 350 52.15 10.77 12.24
C SER A 350 50.65 10.60 11.95
N VAL A 351 50.03 9.64 12.64
CA VAL A 351 48.64 9.22 12.46
C VAL A 351 48.01 8.93 13.81
N LEU A 352 46.76 9.37 13.99
CA LEU A 352 45.98 9.18 15.22
C LEU A 352 44.68 8.41 14.93
N GLY A 353 44.47 7.31 15.64
CA GLY A 353 43.25 6.50 15.62
C GLY A 353 42.53 6.57 16.97
N PHE A 354 41.24 6.24 16.96
CA PHE A 354 40.40 6.19 18.16
C PHE A 354 39.80 4.80 18.31
N HIS A 355 39.50 4.43 19.54
CA HIS A 355 38.79 3.22 19.88
C HIS A 355 37.97 3.48 21.13
N LEU A 356 36.65 3.33 21.07
CA LEU A 356 35.82 3.33 22.26
C LEU A 356 35.42 1.90 22.60
N SER A 357 35.67 1.47 23.82
CA SER A 357 35.23 0.18 24.36
C SER A 357 34.27 0.39 25.53
N GLY A 358 33.38 -0.57 25.75
CA GLY A 358 32.48 -0.59 26.90
C GLY A 358 31.59 -1.84 26.90
N VAL A 359 30.63 -1.88 27.82
CA VAL A 359 29.61 -2.94 27.92
C VAL A 359 28.25 -2.32 27.59
N VAL A 360 27.53 -2.90 26.62
CA VAL A 360 26.21 -2.44 26.19
C VAL A 360 25.22 -3.58 26.35
N GLY A 361 24.23 -3.40 27.21
CA GLY A 361 23.21 -4.44 27.46
C GLY A 361 23.76 -5.75 28.03
N GLY A 362 24.94 -5.72 28.67
CA GLY A 362 25.63 -6.89 29.21
C GLY A 362 26.67 -7.51 28.29
N ASP A 363 26.72 -7.11 27.02
CA ASP A 363 27.69 -7.61 26.04
C ASP A 363 28.88 -6.64 25.88
N PRO A 364 30.13 -7.13 25.83
CA PRO A 364 31.29 -6.30 25.54
C PRO A 364 31.24 -5.80 24.10
N MET A 365 31.28 -4.48 23.91
CA MET A 365 31.22 -3.83 22.61
C MET A 365 32.38 -2.84 22.42
N ALA A 366 32.78 -2.67 21.16
CA ALA A 366 33.81 -1.74 20.75
C ALA A 366 33.38 -1.00 19.48
N ALA A 367 33.59 0.32 19.46
CA ALA A 367 33.40 1.18 18.31
C ALA A 367 34.77 1.71 17.86
N VAL A 368 35.19 1.30 16.67
CA VAL A 368 36.47 1.68 16.06
C VAL A 368 36.19 2.43 14.76
N PRO A 369 36.45 3.75 14.70
CA PRO A 369 36.42 4.50 13.45
C PRO A 369 37.40 3.92 12.43
N MET A 370 36.93 3.73 11.18
CA MET A 370 37.79 3.23 10.09
C MET A 370 38.80 4.27 9.57
N ARG A 371 38.62 5.54 9.94
CA ARG A 371 39.47 6.65 9.52
C ARG A 371 40.37 7.08 10.68
N SER A 372 41.59 7.42 10.35
CA SER A 372 42.57 8.03 11.24
C SER A 372 42.84 9.49 10.85
N ILE A 373 43.30 10.29 11.81
CA ILE A 373 43.70 11.68 11.61
C ILE A 373 45.17 11.69 11.20
N ARG A 374 45.52 12.36 10.09
CA ARG A 374 46.91 12.70 9.81
C ARG A 374 47.35 13.81 10.74
N TRP A 375 48.40 13.55 11.49
CA TRP A 375 48.89 14.38 12.57
C TRP A 375 50.22 15.02 12.16
N GLU A 376 50.13 15.83 11.10
CA GLU A 376 51.20 16.73 10.67
C GLU A 376 50.98 18.07 11.39
N GLU A 377 52.04 18.61 12.04
CA GLU A 377 52.07 20.03 12.44
C GLU A 377 51.93 20.87 11.17
N GLU A 378 51.02 21.84 11.20
CA GLU A 378 50.90 22.85 10.14
C GLU A 378 51.90 23.98 10.39
#